data_AF-A0A5M4AMT5-F1
#
_entry.id   AF-A0A5M4AMT5-F1
#
_cell.length_a   1.000
_cell.length_b   1.000
_cell.length_c   1.000
_cell.angle_alpha   90.00
_cell.angle_beta   90.00
_cell.angle_gamma   90.00
#
_symmetry.space_group_name_H-M   'P 1'
#
loop_
_entity.id
_entity.type
_entity.pdbx_description
1 polymer ?
#
loop_
_entity_poly.entity_id
_entity_poly.type
_entity_poly.pdbx_seq_one_letter_code
_entity_poly.pdbx_strand_id
1 'polypeptide(L)'
;MGERIYNFLNMEKMNNWKLLSREFNNDLVYWNLLLFDEKKEGAFLAANFWMAQYWIMRKNVEKSKRYIDAALKYQNDLGLFAEEADPGSDTMLGNIPQSFVHASCIGAIIDFNNTFENNSIGIGV
;
A
#
# COMPACT_ATOMS: atom_id res chain seq x y z
N MET A 1 -3.84 -17.89 -9.07
CA MET A 1 -4.39 -16.80 -8.24
C MET A 1 -4.12 -17.02 -6.75
N GLY A 2 -4.37 -18.21 -6.18
CA GLY A 2 -4.24 -18.48 -4.73
C GLY A 2 -2.81 -18.43 -4.16
N GLU A 3 -1.78 -18.90 -4.88
CA GLU A 3 -0.39 -18.83 -4.41
C GLU A 3 0.17 -17.39 -4.35
N ARG A 4 -0.41 -16.46 -5.13
CA ARG A 4 0.01 -15.06 -5.22
C ARG A 4 -0.30 -14.28 -3.94
N ILE A 5 -1.44 -14.58 -3.30
CA ILE A 5 -1.83 -14.01 -2.00
C ILE A 5 -1.07 -14.72 -0.86
N TYR A 6 -0.81 -16.03 -1.00
CA TYR A 6 -0.13 -16.82 0.02
C TYR A 6 1.31 -16.34 0.29
N ASN A 7 2.04 -15.96 -0.76
CA ASN A 7 3.38 -15.36 -0.60
C ASN A 7 3.35 -13.95 -0.01
N PHE A 8 2.27 -13.20 -0.22
CA PHE A 8 2.07 -11.88 0.39
C PHE A 8 1.73 -12.00 1.88
N LEU A 9 0.90 -12.97 2.27
CA LEU A 9 0.53 -13.22 3.66
C LEU A 9 1.67 -13.82 4.49
N ASN A 10 2.59 -14.58 3.87
CA ASN A 10 3.77 -15.14 4.52
C ASN A 10 4.93 -14.13 4.64
N MET A 11 4.66 -13.00 5.32
CA MET A 11 5.65 -12.00 5.73
C MET A 11 6.60 -12.47 6.87
N GLU A 12 6.74 -13.77 7.11
CA GLU A 12 7.65 -14.31 8.15
C GLU A 12 9.14 -14.26 7.76
N LYS A 13 9.49 -13.95 6.50
CA LYS A 13 10.89 -13.73 6.09
C LYS A 13 11.28 -12.26 6.22
N MET A 14 11.31 -11.78 7.46
CA MET A 14 11.55 -10.40 7.91
C MET A 14 12.95 -9.80 7.57
N ASN A 15 13.71 -10.41 6.65
CA ASN A 15 15.03 -9.95 6.20
C ASN A 15 15.07 -9.44 4.74
N ASN A 16 14.01 -9.61 3.95
CA ASN A 16 13.95 -9.17 2.55
C ASN A 16 13.34 -7.77 2.34
N TRP A 17 13.10 -6.99 3.41
CA TRP A 17 12.63 -5.60 3.28
C TRP A 17 13.59 -4.76 2.43
N LYS A 18 14.87 -5.11 2.37
CA LYS A 18 15.89 -4.47 1.53
C LYS A 18 15.69 -4.67 0.02
N LEU A 19 15.01 -5.74 -0.38
CA LEU A 19 14.68 -6.01 -1.79
C LEU A 19 13.52 -5.16 -2.26
N LEU A 20 12.53 -4.93 -1.38
CA LEU A 20 11.46 -3.96 -1.61
C LEU A 20 11.93 -2.52 -1.40
N SER A 21 13.06 -2.30 -0.69
CA SER A 21 13.51 -0.96 -0.34
C SER A 21 14.31 -0.22 -1.39
N ARG A 22 14.68 -0.89 -2.47
CA ARG A 22 15.56 -0.30 -3.49
C ARG A 22 14.80 0.64 -4.44
N GLU A 23 13.47 0.67 -4.39
CA GLU A 23 12.60 1.44 -5.28
C GLU A 23 11.76 2.52 -4.57
N PHE A 24 12.12 2.89 -3.34
CA PHE A 24 11.46 3.96 -2.56
C PHE A 24 11.80 5.38 -3.05
N ASN A 25 11.76 5.64 -4.36
CA ASN A 25 11.98 6.99 -4.86
C ASN A 25 10.75 7.91 -4.73
N ASN A 26 9.54 7.38 -4.44
CA ASN A 26 8.30 8.17 -4.39
C ASN A 26 7.24 7.70 -3.34
N ASP A 27 7.63 6.95 -2.30
CA ASP A 27 6.69 6.40 -1.28
C ASP A 27 5.60 5.44 -1.82
N LEU A 28 5.77 4.94 -3.05
CA LEU A 28 4.96 3.90 -3.65
C LEU A 28 5.70 2.56 -3.62
N VAL A 29 4.96 1.50 -3.37
CA VAL A 29 5.43 0.11 -3.34
C VAL A 29 5.24 -0.45 -4.73
N TYR A 30 6.36 -0.65 -5.42
CA TYR A 30 6.39 -1.38 -6.66
C TYR A 30 6.30 -2.88 -6.41
N TRP A 31 5.55 -3.56 -7.27
CA TRP A 31 5.65 -5.00 -7.38
C TRP A 31 6.74 -5.33 -8.38
N ASN A 32 7.97 -5.45 -7.88
CA ASN A 32 9.03 -6.15 -8.60
C ASN A 32 9.37 -7.41 -7.81
N LEU A 33 8.60 -8.48 -8.04
CA LEU A 33 9.15 -9.80 -7.78
C LEU A 33 10.30 -9.95 -8.79
N LEU A 34 11.53 -10.15 -8.32
CA LEU A 34 12.76 -10.29 -9.12
C LEU A 34 12.76 -11.47 -10.12
N LEU A 35 11.61 -12.02 -10.47
CA LEU A 35 11.45 -13.13 -11.40
C LEU A 35 10.19 -12.87 -12.22
N PHE A 36 10.37 -12.76 -13.53
CA PHE A 36 9.37 -12.81 -14.62
C PHE A 36 8.88 -11.48 -15.25
N ASP A 37 9.54 -11.15 -16.37
CA ASP A 37 8.98 -10.87 -17.71
C ASP A 37 8.44 -9.47 -18.10
N GLU A 38 9.32 -8.70 -18.75
CA GLU A 38 9.18 -7.75 -19.88
C GLU A 38 8.07 -6.68 -19.96
N LYS A 39 7.10 -6.59 -19.05
CA LYS A 39 6.22 -5.40 -18.97
C LYS A 39 6.64 -4.50 -17.83
N LYS A 40 6.65 -3.19 -18.08
CA LYS A 40 6.78 -2.17 -17.03
C LYS A 40 5.53 -2.27 -16.13
N GLU A 41 5.58 -3.11 -15.09
CA GLU A 41 4.51 -3.22 -14.10
C GLU A 41 4.46 -1.94 -13.26
N GLY A 42 3.26 -1.43 -13.01
CA GLY A 42 3.06 -0.26 -12.17
C GLY A 42 3.20 -0.60 -10.69
N ALA A 43 3.18 0.44 -9.84
CA ALA A 43 3.03 0.28 -8.41
C ALA A 43 1.64 -0.27 -8.08
N PHE A 44 1.57 -1.42 -7.42
CA PHE A 44 0.32 -2.05 -7.02
C PHE A 44 -0.31 -1.31 -5.84
N LEU A 45 -1.44 -0.63 -6.08
CA LEU A 45 -2.00 0.33 -5.13
C LEU A 45 -2.47 -0.32 -3.82
N ALA A 46 -2.96 -1.57 -3.84
CA ALA A 46 -3.37 -2.25 -2.62
C ALA A 46 -2.18 -2.53 -1.67
N ALA A 47 -1.01 -2.83 -2.22
CA ALA A 47 0.20 -3.04 -1.41
C ALA A 47 0.62 -1.77 -0.66
N ASN A 48 0.36 -0.57 -1.20
CA ASN A 48 0.62 0.67 -0.48
C ASN A 48 -0.25 0.80 0.77
N PHE A 49 -1.55 0.53 0.65
CA PHE A 49 -2.46 0.60 1.79
C PHE A 49 -2.12 -0.45 2.86
N TRP A 50 -1.76 -1.67 2.44
CA TRP A 50 -1.28 -2.68 3.38
C TRP A 50 0.05 -2.30 4.05
N MET A 51 0.97 -1.64 3.33
CA MET A 51 2.17 -1.07 3.93
C MET A 51 1.85 0.06 4.92
N ALA A 52 0.81 0.85 4.67
CA ALA A 52 0.35 1.84 5.64
C ALA A 52 -0.17 1.18 6.93
N GLN A 53 -0.94 0.10 6.83
CA GLN A 53 -1.39 -0.70 7.97
C GLN A 53 -0.21 -1.30 8.75
N TYR A 54 0.79 -1.83 8.04
CA TYR A 54 2.03 -2.28 8.66
C TYR A 54 2.67 -1.18 9.51
N TRP A 55 2.81 0.05 8.99
CA TRP A 55 3.39 1.15 9.74
C TRP A 55 2.51 1.64 10.90
N ILE A 56 1.18 1.56 10.77
CA ILE A 56 0.25 1.76 11.90
C ILE A 56 0.54 0.78 13.03
N MET A 57 0.66 -0.52 12.73
CA MET A 57 0.99 -1.55 13.72
C MET A 57 2.37 -1.32 14.36
N ARG A 58 3.30 -0.70 13.62
CA ARG A 58 4.62 -0.28 14.15
C ARG A 58 4.60 1.05 14.91
N LYS A 59 3.42 1.64 15.14
CA LYS A 59 3.21 2.96 15.77
C LYS A 59 3.96 4.09 15.06
N ASN A 60 4.22 3.94 13.76
CA ASN A 60 4.85 4.97 12.94
C ASN A 60 3.79 5.63 12.04
N VAL A 61 3.07 6.58 12.63
CA VAL A 61 1.96 7.30 11.98
C VAL A 61 2.45 8.11 10.79
N GLU A 62 3.63 8.73 10.88
CA GLU A 62 4.21 9.52 9.81
C GLU A 62 4.44 8.69 8.55
N LYS A 63 5.09 7.51 8.68
CA LYS A 63 5.28 6.61 7.54
C LYS A 63 3.97 6.09 7.01
N SER A 64 3.04 5.70 7.88
CA SER A 64 1.72 5.24 7.44
C SER A 64 1.02 6.29 6.57
N LYS A 65 0.99 7.55 7.02
CA LYS A 65 0.40 8.66 6.29
C LYS A 65 1.04 8.84 4.93
N ARG A 66 2.38 8.71 4.82
CA ARG A 66 3.08 8.83 3.53
C ARG A 66 2.61 7.80 2.51
N TYR A 67 2.42 6.54 2.90
CA TYR A 67 1.93 5.50 1.98
C TYR A 67 0.46 5.72 1.58
N ILE A 68 -0.38 6.16 2.52
CA ILE A 68 -1.77 6.52 2.23
C ILE A 68 -1.81 7.68 1.23
N ASP A 69 -1.14 8.79 1.54
CA ASP A 69 -1.12 9.98 0.70
C ASP A 69 -0.55 9.67 -0.71
N ALA A 70 0.45 8.81 -0.81
CA ALA A 70 1.02 8.40 -2.09
C ALA A 70 0.00 7.63 -2.94
N ALA A 71 -0.74 6.68 -2.37
CA ALA A 71 -1.75 5.91 -3.08
C ALA A 71 -3.00 6.74 -3.44
N LEU A 72 -3.44 7.63 -2.55
CA LEU A 72 -4.63 8.49 -2.75
C LEU A 72 -4.51 9.43 -3.96
N LYS A 73 -3.29 9.74 -4.42
CA LYS A 73 -3.08 10.55 -5.64
C LYS A 73 -3.64 9.91 -6.91
N TYR A 74 -3.75 8.58 -6.93
CA TYR A 74 -4.17 7.83 -8.10
C TYR A 74 -5.67 7.57 -8.18
N GLN A 75 -6.48 8.09 -7.27
CA GLN A 75 -7.94 8.00 -7.42
C GLN A 75 -8.42 8.95 -8.54
N ASN A 76 -9.45 8.54 -9.28
CA ASN A 76 -10.14 9.49 -10.16
C ASN A 76 -11.03 10.46 -9.34
N ASP A 77 -11.72 11.35 -10.06
CA ASP A 77 -12.69 12.30 -9.53
C ASP A 77 -13.86 11.66 -8.77
N LEU A 78 -14.16 10.38 -9.03
CA LEU A 78 -15.16 9.59 -8.30
C LEU A 78 -14.58 8.83 -7.10
N GLY A 79 -13.28 8.95 -6.83
CA GLY A 79 -12.60 8.20 -5.76
C GLY A 79 -12.30 6.74 -6.11
N LEU A 80 -12.34 6.37 -7.39
CA LEU A 80 -12.10 5.00 -7.85
C LEU A 80 -10.62 4.77 -8.15
N PHE A 81 -10.13 3.60 -7.73
CA PHE A 81 -8.77 3.14 -7.99
C PHE A 81 -8.71 2.05 -9.06
N ALA A 82 -7.65 2.10 -9.87
CA ALA A 82 -7.22 0.97 -10.67
C ALA A 82 -6.36 -0.01 -9.87
N GLU A 83 -5.96 -1.12 -10.49
CA GLU A 83 -5.10 -2.14 -9.89
C GLU A 83 -3.69 -1.62 -9.57
N GLU A 84 -3.12 -0.89 -10.52
CA GLU A 84 -1.76 -0.38 -10.50
C GLU A 84 -1.72 1.12 -10.81
N ALA A 85 -0.58 1.74 -10.53
CA ALA A 85 -0.27 3.10 -10.90
C ALA A 85 1.13 3.17 -11.52
N ASP A 86 1.30 3.90 -12.62
CA ASP A 86 2.62 4.26 -13.13
C ASP A 86 3.03 5.63 -12.57
N PRO A 87 3.95 5.69 -11.60
CA PRO A 87 4.45 6.95 -11.07
C PRO A 87 5.38 7.73 -12.00
N GLY A 88 5.85 7.12 -13.09
CA GLY A 88 6.60 7.83 -14.12
C GLY A 88 5.70 8.75 -14.95
N SER A 89 4.46 8.32 -15.21
CA SER A 89 3.47 9.06 -16.01
C SER A 89 2.31 9.64 -15.19
N ASP A 90 2.24 9.32 -13.90
CA ASP A 90 1.14 9.64 -12.99
C ASP A 90 -0.22 9.09 -13.45
N THR A 91 -0.22 7.88 -14.03
CA THR A 91 -1.43 7.26 -14.60
C THR A 91 -1.86 6.01 -13.85
N MET A 92 -3.17 5.77 -13.81
CA MET A 92 -3.73 4.49 -13.37
C MET A 92 -3.55 3.41 -14.45
N LEU A 93 -3.18 2.20 -14.03
CA LEU A 93 -2.96 1.04 -14.88
C LEU A 93 -3.81 -0.16 -14.44
N GLY A 94 -4.14 -1.03 -15.39
CA GLY A 94 -4.87 -2.26 -15.13
C GLY A 94 -6.37 -2.07 -14.95
N ASN A 95 -6.98 -2.95 -14.15
CA ASN A 95 -8.43 -3.02 -14.00
C ASN A 95 -8.95 -1.85 -13.16
N ILE A 96 -10.05 -1.23 -13.59
CA ILE A 96 -10.76 -0.17 -12.84
C ILE A 96 -12.27 -0.39 -12.95
N PRO A 97 -13.04 -0.34 -11.84
CA PRO A 97 -12.60 -0.20 -10.45
C PRO A 97 -12.09 -1.53 -9.86
N GLN A 98 -10.90 -1.51 -9.24
CA GLN A 98 -10.32 -2.72 -8.64
C GLN A 98 -10.78 -2.92 -7.19
N SER A 99 -11.65 -3.90 -6.92
CA SER A 99 -12.26 -4.09 -5.58
C SER A 99 -11.25 -4.28 -4.45
N PHE A 100 -10.15 -5.02 -4.69
CA PHE A 100 -9.12 -5.26 -3.66
C PHE A 100 -8.41 -3.98 -3.22
N VAL A 101 -8.18 -3.04 -4.15
CA VAL A 101 -7.54 -1.75 -3.82
C VAL A 101 -8.46 -0.92 -2.93
N HIS A 102 -9.75 -0.86 -3.26
CA HIS A 102 -10.75 -0.18 -2.43
C HIS A 102 -10.87 -0.81 -1.03
N ALA A 103 -10.90 -2.14 -0.94
CA ALA A 103 -10.95 -2.85 0.34
C ALA A 103 -9.72 -2.53 1.22
N SER A 104 -8.52 -2.54 0.62
CA SER A 104 -7.29 -2.19 1.33
C SER A 104 -7.26 -0.73 1.78
N CYS A 105 -7.75 0.20 0.95
CA CYS A 105 -7.87 1.62 1.28
C CYS A 105 -8.78 1.83 2.51
N ILE A 106 -9.99 1.27 2.47
CA ILE A 106 -10.94 1.37 3.58
C ILE A 106 -10.33 0.82 4.88
N GLY A 107 -9.70 -0.35 4.83
CA GLY A 107 -9.03 -0.94 6.00
C GLY A 107 -7.93 -0.03 6.56
N ALA A 108 -7.05 0.49 5.69
CA ALA A 108 -5.98 1.38 6.10
C ALA A 108 -6.49 2.68 6.74
N ILE A 109 -7.54 3.29 6.20
CA ILE A 109 -8.11 4.53 6.75
C ILE A 109 -8.80 4.29 8.11
N ILE A 110 -9.54 3.19 8.26
CA ILE A 110 -10.13 2.80 9.55
C ILE A 110 -9.03 2.64 10.60
N ASP A 111 -8.00 1.86 10.30
CA ASP A 111 -6.89 1.64 11.22
C ASP A 111 -6.14 2.94 11.54
N PHE A 112 -5.91 3.78 10.54
CA PHE A 112 -5.26 5.07 10.71
C PHE A 112 -6.06 5.99 11.65
N ASN A 113 -7.37 6.13 11.44
CA ASN A 113 -8.23 6.95 12.29
C ASN A 113 -8.26 6.45 13.74
N ASN A 114 -8.34 5.13 13.93
CA ASN A 114 -8.30 4.52 15.25
C ASN A 114 -7.00 4.85 16.01
N THR A 115 -5.88 5.11 15.33
CA THR A 115 -4.66 5.55 16.01
C THR A 115 -4.81 6.92 16.68
N PHE A 116 -5.57 7.84 16.06
CA PHE A 116 -5.78 9.18 16.60
C PHE A 116 -6.81 9.19 17.72
N GLU A 117 -7.88 8.39 17.60
CA GLU A 117 -8.87 8.22 18.66
C GLU A 117 -8.23 7.63 19.92
N ASN A 118 -7.42 6.59 19.80
CA ASN A 118 -6.71 6.03 20.95
C ASN A 118 -5.71 7.01 21.58
N ASN A 119 -5.09 7.89 20.77
CA ASN A 119 -4.18 8.92 21.28
C ASN A 119 -4.91 10.08 21.98
N SER A 120 -6.16 10.38 21.61
CA SER A 120 -6.95 11.45 22.23
C SER A 120 -7.71 11.00 23.48
N ILE A 121 -7.90 9.69 23.69
CA ILE A 121 -8.57 9.16 24.88
C ILE A 121 -7.62 8.98 26.08
N GLY A 122 -6.29 9.03 25.87
CA GLY A 122 -5.31 9.28 26.95
C GLY A 122 -5.60 8.61 28.31
N ILE A 123 -6.04 7.35 28.33
CA ILE A 123 -6.01 6.54 29.54
C ILE A 123 -4.57 6.06 29.68
N GLY A 124 -3.87 6.72 30.61
CA GLY A 124 -2.56 6.29 31.05
C GLY A 124 -2.60 4.87 31.58
N VAL A 125 -1.60 4.09 31.15
CA VAL A 125 -0.96 3.05 31.95
C VAL A 125 0.53 3.10 31.60
#